data_AF-A0A352TCC2-F1
#
_entry.id   AF-A0A352TCC2-F1
#
_cell.length_a   1.000
_cell.length_b   1.000
_cell.length_c   1.000
_cell.angle_alpha   90.00
_cell.angle_beta   90.00
_cell.angle_gamma   90.00
#
_symmetry.space_group_name_H-M   'P 1'
#
loop_
_entity.id
_entity.type
_entity.pdbx_description
1 polymer ?
#
loop_
_entity_poly.entity_id
_entity_poly.type
_entity_poly.pdbx_seq_one_letter_code
_entity_poly.pdbx_strand_id
1 'polypeptide(L)'
;MHKRIVGVIFILAIASLAVAFVSKRYFSEQTEQVTGSRVVAPQVTVRAEQSSADSFTMSEETTLSSLVTLRNDETLLSIVSMDFNGDGYEDQINSIRTASSPYIQLLVGLYNPSDGKYERSAVLATTVTQVRTFTYTGMDLTGDHRTALVYQGYTETGNSVLQAYFVRGSASNASLQQIAAFETDGSIYVQQVDRYDAYERSQAAGASYPIWVYSTDVASANNDQLQTQYDWSSAAGHYVQISQKREAGVRLAAREFERIQDGTVETFAAFLDGLWHKADASSDKYYLFFDYDSSEVIFFQSDSEEVYTWLSSNLRRNGMYLTTINQGVENLQRRVDVSLRSLDTVYIRLQDDLRMLIGENSSWDGEYKKVSAGPALASVKSRATDFISELTAQETWTSADGTVFKFASGA
;
A
#
# COMPACT_ATOMS: atom_id res chain seq x y z
N MET A 1 -18.41 -52.81 -42.13
CA MET A 1 -19.19 -51.56 -41.87
C MET A 1 -18.96 -50.97 -40.48
N HIS A 2 -18.82 -51.76 -39.40
CA HIS A 2 -18.64 -51.26 -38.03
C HIS A 2 -17.45 -50.30 -37.80
N LYS A 3 -16.26 -50.56 -38.37
CA LYS A 3 -15.08 -49.69 -38.15
C LYS A 3 -15.24 -48.27 -38.71
N ARG A 4 -16.04 -48.08 -39.77
CA ARG A 4 -16.32 -46.76 -40.34
C ARG A 4 -17.31 -45.97 -39.48
N ILE A 5 -18.25 -46.66 -38.83
CA ILE A 5 -19.24 -46.06 -37.93
C ILE A 5 -18.56 -45.56 -36.65
N VAL A 6 -17.62 -46.34 -36.08
CA VAL A 6 -16.85 -45.91 -34.89
C VAL A 6 -15.99 -44.68 -35.18
N GLY A 7 -15.35 -44.61 -36.36
CA GLY A 7 -14.57 -43.44 -36.77
C GLY A 7 -15.41 -42.17 -36.91
N VAL A 8 -16.62 -42.29 -37.46
CA VAL A 8 -17.55 -41.15 -37.61
C VAL A 8 -18.06 -40.66 -36.26
N ILE A 9 -18.35 -41.56 -35.32
CA ILE A 9 -18.76 -41.19 -33.94
C ILE A 9 -17.63 -40.46 -33.22
N PHE A 10 -16.38 -40.90 -33.39
CA PHE A 10 -15.23 -40.26 -32.73
C PHE A 10 -14.96 -38.86 -33.28
N ILE A 11 -15.11 -38.66 -34.59
CA ILE A 11 -14.97 -37.34 -35.22
C ILE A 11 -16.09 -36.40 -34.74
N LEU A 12 -17.32 -36.90 -34.62
CA LEU A 12 -18.44 -36.11 -34.08
C LEU A 12 -18.23 -35.75 -32.61
N ALA A 13 -17.66 -36.65 -31.80
CA ALA A 13 -17.34 -36.37 -30.40
C ALA A 13 -16.27 -35.27 -30.28
N ILE A 14 -15.19 -35.34 -31.08
CA ILE A 14 -14.14 -34.31 -31.10
C ILE A 14 -14.70 -32.97 -31.59
N ALA A 15 -15.53 -32.98 -32.64
CA ALA A 15 -16.17 -31.77 -33.14
C ALA A 15 -17.10 -31.15 -32.07
N SER A 16 -17.84 -31.96 -31.32
CA SER A 16 -18.69 -31.48 -30.23
C SER A 16 -17.88 -30.86 -29.08
N LEU A 17 -16.73 -31.44 -28.73
CA LEU A 17 -15.82 -30.88 -27.73
C LEU A 17 -15.19 -29.57 -28.22
N ALA A 18 -14.80 -29.49 -29.49
CA ALA A 18 -14.24 -28.27 -30.06
C ALA A 18 -15.27 -27.13 -30.09
N VAL A 19 -16.52 -27.42 -30.46
CA VAL A 19 -17.61 -26.43 -30.43
C VAL A 19 -17.92 -26.00 -28.99
N ALA A 20 -17.93 -26.92 -28.02
CA ALA A 20 -18.11 -26.59 -26.61
C ALA A 20 -16.96 -25.74 -26.05
N PHE A 21 -15.72 -25.98 -26.48
CA PHE A 21 -14.56 -25.21 -26.06
C PHE A 21 -14.57 -23.80 -26.66
N VAL A 22 -14.93 -23.66 -27.94
CA VAL A 22 -15.04 -22.36 -28.61
C VAL A 22 -16.24 -21.57 -28.09
N SER A 23 -17.38 -22.22 -27.83
CA SER A 23 -18.55 -21.55 -27.25
C SER A 23 -18.26 -21.08 -25.82
N LYS A 24 -17.57 -21.88 -24.99
CA LYS A 24 -17.13 -21.43 -23.66
C LYS A 24 -16.14 -20.26 -23.74
N ARG A 25 -15.32 -20.17 -24.79
CA ARG A 25 -14.35 -19.07 -24.94
C ARG A 25 -14.96 -17.78 -25.51
N TYR A 26 -16.00 -17.89 -26.35
CA TYR A 26 -16.66 -16.73 -26.97
C TYR A 26 -17.92 -16.25 -26.25
N PHE A 27 -18.66 -17.13 -25.57
CA PHE A 27 -19.89 -16.82 -24.83
C PHE A 27 -19.72 -16.85 -23.31
N SER A 28 -18.50 -17.08 -22.80
CA SER A 28 -18.22 -16.65 -21.43
C SER A 28 -18.14 -15.13 -21.50
N GLU A 29 -19.27 -14.47 -21.22
CA GLU A 29 -19.24 -13.12 -20.70
C GLU A 29 -18.17 -13.10 -19.61
N GLN A 30 -17.21 -12.18 -19.74
CA GLN A 30 -16.36 -11.82 -18.62
C GLN A 30 -17.32 -11.25 -17.58
N THR A 31 -17.83 -12.11 -16.70
CA THR A 31 -18.31 -11.66 -15.42
C THR A 31 -17.08 -11.07 -14.76
N GLU A 32 -16.92 -9.75 -14.86
CA GLU A 32 -16.07 -9.02 -13.94
C GLU A 32 -16.42 -9.54 -12.56
N GLN A 33 -15.51 -10.32 -11.98
CA GLN A 33 -15.49 -10.48 -10.54
C GLN A 33 -15.11 -9.11 -10.01
N VAL A 34 -16.12 -8.28 -9.81
CA VAL A 34 -16.04 -7.17 -8.88
C VAL A 34 -15.75 -7.83 -7.53
N THR A 35 -14.47 -7.88 -7.17
CA THR A 35 -14.02 -8.21 -5.82
C THR A 35 -14.34 -7.02 -4.92
N GLY A 36 -15.63 -6.71 -4.80
CA GLY A 36 -16.16 -5.80 -3.79
C GLY A 36 -16.34 -6.59 -2.50
N SER A 37 -15.82 -6.05 -1.40
CA SER A 37 -16.05 -6.59 -0.07
C SER A 37 -17.55 -6.68 0.21
N ARG A 38 -18.11 -7.90 0.20
CA ARG A 38 -19.48 -8.13 0.62
C ARG A 38 -19.52 -8.15 2.14
N VAL A 39 -19.84 -7.01 2.74
CA VAL A 39 -20.15 -6.92 4.17
C VAL A 39 -21.43 -7.70 4.45
N VAL A 40 -21.31 -8.82 5.16
CA VAL A 40 -22.47 -9.52 5.74
C VAL A 40 -22.76 -8.83 7.07
N ALA A 41 -23.61 -7.81 7.05
CA ALA A 41 -24.15 -7.23 8.28
C ALA A 41 -25.12 -8.24 8.93
N PRO A 42 -24.91 -8.65 10.19
CA PRO A 42 -25.90 -9.46 10.90
C PRO A 42 -27.16 -8.61 11.12
N GLN A 43 -28.30 -9.04 10.57
CA GLN A 43 -29.58 -8.42 10.87
C GLN A 43 -29.99 -8.77 12.30
N VAL A 44 -29.69 -7.87 13.23
CA VAL A 44 -30.35 -7.85 14.54
C VAL A 44 -31.59 -6.99 14.39
N THR A 45 -32.75 -7.63 14.39
CA THR A 45 -34.05 -6.95 14.44
C THR A 45 -34.19 -6.27 15.80
N VAL A 46 -33.86 -4.98 15.90
CA VAL A 46 -34.22 -4.15 17.05
C VAL A 46 -35.30 -3.17 16.63
N ARG A 47 -36.39 -3.23 17.38
CA ARG A 47 -37.63 -2.49 17.22
C ARG A 47 -37.37 -0.99 17.37
N ALA A 48 -37.90 -0.20 16.45
CA ALA A 48 -37.76 1.25 16.41
C ALA A 48 -38.41 1.94 17.62
N GLU A 49 -37.64 2.79 18.30
CA GLU A 49 -38.15 4.00 18.96
C GLU A 49 -37.25 5.19 18.58
N GLN A 50 -37.92 6.30 18.26
CA GLN A 50 -37.36 7.50 17.65
C GLN A 50 -36.78 8.47 18.70
N SER A 51 -35.59 8.98 18.35
CA SER A 51 -35.13 10.36 18.51
C SER A 51 -34.76 10.88 19.89
N SER A 52 -33.45 11.13 20.06
CA SER A 52 -32.91 12.42 20.50
C SER A 52 -31.47 12.53 20.01
N ALA A 53 -31.14 13.63 19.34
CA ALA A 53 -29.80 13.96 18.91
C ALA A 53 -28.91 14.15 20.13
N ASP A 54 -27.91 13.27 20.27
CA ASP A 54 -26.77 13.49 21.14
C ASP A 54 -25.51 13.26 20.31
N SER A 55 -24.60 14.21 20.40
CA SER A 55 -23.29 14.20 19.76
C SER A 55 -22.57 12.89 20.08
N PHE A 56 -22.34 12.06 19.06
CA PHE A 56 -21.51 10.86 19.18
C PHE A 56 -20.06 11.28 19.46
N THR A 57 -19.75 11.33 20.74
CA THR A 57 -18.39 11.44 21.24
C THR A 57 -17.75 10.06 21.07
N MET A 58 -16.73 10.02 20.22
CA MET A 58 -15.84 8.90 19.93
C MET A 58 -15.62 8.00 21.15
N SER A 59 -16.12 6.78 21.10
CA SER A 59 -15.89 5.76 22.14
C SER A 59 -15.96 4.35 21.55
N GLU A 60 -14.93 4.01 20.76
CA GLU A 60 -14.43 2.64 20.64
C GLU A 60 -12.91 2.65 20.80
N GLU A 61 -12.43 2.96 22.00
CA GLU A 61 -11.14 2.40 22.43
C GLU A 61 -11.35 0.90 22.63
N THR A 62 -11.06 0.10 21.60
CA THR A 62 -10.68 -1.30 21.85
C THR A 62 -9.44 -1.20 22.73
N THR A 63 -9.57 -1.48 24.03
CA THR A 63 -8.44 -1.43 24.96
C THR A 63 -7.41 -2.44 24.49
N LEU A 64 -6.37 -1.94 23.81
CA LEU A 64 -5.26 -2.75 23.35
C LEU A 64 -4.61 -3.37 24.58
N SER A 65 -4.81 -4.67 24.79
CA SER A 65 -4.31 -5.37 25.97
C SER A 65 -3.20 -6.33 25.58
N SER A 66 -2.01 -6.04 26.09
CA SER A 66 -0.84 -6.90 25.93
C SER A 66 -0.98 -8.14 26.82
N LEU A 67 -0.77 -9.33 26.24
CA LEU A 67 -0.68 -10.60 26.96
C LEU A 67 0.71 -10.80 27.57
N VAL A 68 1.70 -10.07 27.07
CA VAL A 68 3.04 -9.97 27.64
C VAL A 68 3.06 -8.88 28.70
N THR A 69 3.73 -9.11 29.84
CA THR A 69 3.87 -8.08 30.87
C THR A 69 4.73 -6.91 30.37
N LEU A 70 4.11 -5.71 30.35
CA LEU A 70 4.81 -4.45 30.08
C LEU A 70 5.44 -3.91 31.36
N ARG A 71 6.56 -3.20 31.21
CA ARG A 71 7.19 -2.47 32.32
C ARG A 71 6.49 -1.13 32.53
N ASN A 72 6.67 -0.55 33.72
CA ASN A 72 6.01 0.71 34.10
C ASN A 72 6.38 1.91 33.21
N ASP A 73 7.54 1.86 32.56
CA ASP A 73 8.05 2.89 31.67
C ASP A 73 7.72 2.64 30.19
N GLU A 74 6.99 1.57 29.87
CA GLU A 74 6.65 1.15 28.51
C GLU A 74 5.20 1.50 28.18
N THR A 75 5.00 2.18 27.05
CA THR A 75 3.68 2.46 26.46
C THR A 75 3.46 1.53 25.27
N LEU A 76 2.34 0.82 25.26
CA LEU A 76 1.92 -0.03 24.16
C LEU A 76 1.38 0.82 23.00
N LEU A 77 1.87 0.58 21.78
CA LEU A 77 1.42 1.30 20.59
C LEU A 77 0.53 0.43 19.69
N SER A 78 0.89 -0.85 19.51
CA SER A 78 0.14 -1.80 18.69
C SER A 78 0.56 -3.24 19.01
N ILE A 79 -0.22 -4.23 18.55
CA ILE A 79 0.01 -5.66 18.74
C ILE A 79 -0.16 -6.35 17.38
N VAL A 80 0.71 -7.33 17.09
CA VAL A 80 0.54 -8.31 16.01
C VAL A 80 0.69 -9.70 16.59
N SER A 81 -0.26 -10.58 16.28
CA SER A 81 -0.18 -12.01 16.55
C SER A 81 0.34 -12.77 15.32
N MET A 82 1.27 -13.69 15.55
CA MET A 82 1.80 -14.59 14.52
C MET A 82 2.42 -15.82 15.18
N ASP A 83 2.44 -16.97 14.52
CA ASP A 83 3.31 -18.10 14.91
C ASP A 83 4.76 -17.77 14.51
N PHE A 84 5.51 -17.14 15.40
CA PHE A 84 6.86 -16.62 15.10
C PHE A 84 7.90 -17.72 15.23
N ASN A 85 7.76 -18.60 16.23
CA ASN A 85 8.70 -19.68 16.50
C ASN A 85 8.41 -20.97 15.71
N GLY A 86 7.26 -21.07 15.04
CA GLY A 86 6.84 -22.21 14.22
C GLY A 86 6.34 -23.41 15.05
N ASP A 87 5.84 -23.18 16.27
CA ASP A 87 5.35 -24.24 17.15
C ASP A 87 3.84 -24.50 17.02
N GLY A 88 3.15 -23.77 16.14
CA GLY A 88 1.72 -23.88 15.88
C GLY A 88 0.83 -23.10 16.85
N TYR A 89 1.41 -22.39 17.82
CA TYR A 89 0.70 -21.45 18.68
C TYR A 89 0.95 -20.01 18.24
N GLU A 90 -0.03 -19.15 18.49
CA GLU A 90 0.10 -17.72 18.20
C GLU A 90 0.99 -17.05 19.26
N ASP A 91 2.10 -16.47 18.82
CA ASP A 91 2.93 -15.57 19.61
C ASP A 91 2.41 -14.14 19.52
N GLN A 92 2.88 -13.27 20.41
CA GLN A 92 2.49 -11.86 20.45
C GLN A 92 3.71 -10.94 20.28
N ILE A 93 3.71 -10.13 19.23
CA ILE A 93 4.71 -9.10 18.99
C ILE A 93 4.10 -7.73 19.28
N ASN A 94 4.68 -7.00 20.23
CA ASN A 94 4.16 -5.72 20.70
C ASN A 94 5.10 -4.60 20.29
N SER A 95 4.60 -3.60 19.58
CA SER A 95 5.34 -2.35 19.43
C SER A 95 5.14 -1.49 20.68
N ILE A 96 6.25 -1.12 21.31
CA ILE A 96 6.28 -0.34 22.55
C ILE A 96 7.17 0.89 22.39
N ARG A 97 6.97 1.87 23.26
CA ARG A 97 7.84 3.03 23.43
C ARG A 97 8.16 3.21 24.90
N THR A 98 9.44 3.39 25.21
CA THR A 98 9.90 3.68 26.58
C THR A 98 9.96 5.19 26.81
N ALA A 99 9.70 5.65 28.04
CA ALA A 99 9.84 7.08 28.39
C ALA A 99 11.26 7.65 28.15
N SER A 100 12.28 6.80 28.14
CA SER A 100 13.69 7.16 27.96
C SER A 100 14.17 7.21 26.51
N SER A 101 13.34 6.80 25.53
CA SER A 101 13.74 6.67 24.13
C SER A 101 12.65 7.12 23.17
N PRO A 102 12.97 7.96 22.16
CA PRO A 102 12.00 8.31 21.12
C PRO A 102 11.77 7.15 20.12
N TYR A 103 12.63 6.14 20.12
CA TYR A 103 12.57 5.02 19.19
C TYR A 103 11.51 4.01 19.60
N ILE A 104 10.85 3.45 18.60
CA ILE A 104 9.93 2.33 18.78
C ILE A 104 10.76 1.07 19.03
N GLN A 105 10.27 0.19 19.89
CA GLN A 105 10.88 -1.11 20.15
C GLN A 105 9.85 -2.21 19.89
N LEU A 106 10.30 -3.39 19.46
CA LEU A 106 9.45 -4.57 19.32
C LEU A 106 9.74 -5.52 20.48
N LEU A 107 8.73 -5.71 21.32
CA LEU A 107 8.72 -6.69 22.39
C LEU A 107 8.18 -8.01 21.84
N VAL A 108 9.03 -9.04 21.86
CA VAL A 108 8.68 -10.39 21.41
C VAL A 108 8.18 -11.18 22.60
N GLY A 109 6.91 -11.58 22.53
CA GLY A 109 6.23 -12.42 23.50
C GLY A 109 5.95 -13.80 22.94
N LEU A 110 6.76 -14.79 23.28
CA LEU A 110 6.50 -16.15 22.82
C LEU A 110 5.53 -16.87 23.76
N TYR A 111 4.58 -17.61 23.22
CA TYR A 111 3.72 -18.47 24.01
C TYR A 111 4.51 -19.70 24.49
N ASN A 112 4.40 -20.04 25.78
CA ASN A 112 4.95 -21.27 26.33
C ASN A 112 3.78 -22.24 26.61
N PRO A 113 3.60 -23.29 25.77
CA PRO A 113 2.52 -24.26 25.94
C PRO A 113 2.62 -25.07 27.24
N SER A 114 3.82 -25.19 27.82
CA SER A 114 4.03 -25.95 29.06
C SER A 114 3.46 -25.23 30.28
N ASP A 115 3.60 -23.90 30.30
CA ASP A 115 3.16 -23.05 31.42
C ASP A 115 1.85 -22.29 31.13
N GLY A 116 1.36 -22.36 29.89
CA GLY A 116 0.13 -21.73 29.43
C GLY A 116 0.17 -20.21 29.45
N LYS A 117 1.35 -19.60 29.27
CA LYS A 117 1.58 -18.16 29.45
C LYS A 117 2.50 -17.61 28.35
N TYR A 118 2.38 -16.30 28.11
CA TYR A 118 3.30 -15.56 27.24
C TYR A 118 4.53 -15.12 28.04
N GLU A 119 5.70 -15.46 27.53
CA GLU A 119 6.98 -15.06 28.09
C GLU A 119 7.52 -13.83 27.36
N ARG A 120 8.10 -12.91 28.12
CA ARG A 120 8.87 -11.80 27.56
C ARG A 120 10.23 -12.33 27.08
N SER A 121 10.29 -12.75 25.83
CA SER A 121 11.43 -13.50 25.29
C SER A 121 12.56 -12.62 24.76
N ALA A 122 12.24 -11.55 24.03
CA ALA A 122 13.24 -10.62 23.50
C ALA A 122 12.71 -9.19 23.34
N VAL A 123 13.62 -8.23 23.30
CA VAL A 123 13.31 -6.83 22.97
C VAL A 123 14.23 -6.41 21.84
N LEU A 124 13.64 -5.98 20.73
CA LEU A 124 14.35 -5.50 19.57
C LEU A 124 14.27 -3.98 19.52
N ALA A 125 15.43 -3.33 19.63
CA ALA A 125 15.55 -1.89 19.45
C ALA A 125 15.50 -1.56 17.95
N THR A 126 14.68 -0.57 17.58
CA THR A 126 14.62 -0.06 16.20
C THR A 126 15.22 1.34 16.10
N THR A 127 15.45 1.81 14.88
CA THR A 127 15.86 3.20 14.58
C THR A 127 14.69 4.10 14.20
N VAL A 128 13.46 3.58 14.24
CA VAL A 128 12.25 4.28 13.78
C VAL A 128 11.63 5.07 14.93
N THR A 129 11.35 6.35 14.69
CA THR A 129 10.76 7.26 15.69
C THR A 129 9.28 7.57 15.42
N GLN A 130 8.85 7.45 14.16
CA GLN A 130 7.51 7.84 13.71
C GLN A 130 6.50 6.69 13.83
N VAL A 131 5.55 6.78 14.78
CA VAL A 131 4.53 5.73 14.99
C VAL A 131 3.67 5.51 13.76
N ARG A 132 3.25 6.59 13.09
CA ARG A 132 2.34 6.53 11.94
C ARG A 132 2.93 5.81 10.73
N THR A 133 4.26 5.76 10.61
CA THR A 133 4.93 5.12 9.48
C THR A 133 5.57 3.78 9.85
N PHE A 134 5.52 3.40 11.13
CA PHE A 134 6.05 2.14 11.60
C PHE A 134 5.04 1.01 11.37
N THR A 135 5.48 0.00 10.63
CA THR A 135 4.71 -1.20 10.32
C THR A 135 5.55 -2.42 10.59
N TYR A 136 4.94 -3.46 11.12
CA TYR A 136 5.59 -4.75 11.32
C TYR A 136 4.57 -5.87 11.15
N THR A 137 5.03 -7.01 10.65
CA THR A 137 4.18 -8.16 10.35
C THR A 137 5.00 -9.45 10.33
N GLY A 138 4.31 -10.57 10.45
CA GLY A 138 4.87 -11.91 10.26
C GLY A 138 4.63 -12.37 8.84
N MET A 139 5.67 -12.80 8.14
CA MET A 139 5.51 -13.41 6.81
C MET A 139 6.64 -14.38 6.52
N ASP A 140 6.39 -15.41 5.70
CA ASP A 140 7.48 -16.22 5.15
C ASP A 140 8.16 -15.46 4.01
N LEU A 141 9.28 -14.81 4.33
CA LEU A 141 10.13 -14.13 3.35
C LEU A 141 10.95 -15.10 2.49
N THR A 142 11.32 -16.26 3.03
CA THR A 142 12.38 -17.10 2.47
C THR A 142 11.87 -18.27 1.64
N GLY A 143 10.58 -18.56 1.71
CA GLY A 143 9.93 -19.67 1.01
C GLY A 143 10.08 -21.00 1.73
N ASP A 144 10.55 -21.01 2.99
CA ASP A 144 10.81 -22.24 3.74
C ASP A 144 9.77 -22.51 4.83
N HIS A 145 8.60 -21.84 4.75
CA HIS A 145 7.49 -21.93 5.71
C HIS A 145 7.79 -21.36 7.09
N ARG A 146 8.96 -20.75 7.32
CA ARG A 146 9.25 -20.08 8.59
C ARG A 146 8.78 -18.64 8.56
N THR A 147 8.06 -18.24 9.60
CA THR A 147 7.63 -16.86 9.80
C THR A 147 8.83 -15.98 10.16
N ALA A 148 9.09 -14.97 9.35
CA ALA A 148 10.01 -13.89 9.69
C ALA A 148 9.22 -12.70 10.24
N LEU A 149 9.72 -12.10 11.32
CA LEU A 149 9.27 -10.79 11.77
C LEU A 149 9.91 -9.74 10.88
N VAL A 150 9.10 -9.04 10.09
CA VAL A 150 9.53 -7.96 9.19
C VAL A 150 8.99 -6.65 9.73
N TYR A 151 9.86 -5.66 9.91
CA TYR A 151 9.41 -4.30 10.19
C TYR A 151 9.95 -3.32 9.15
N GLN A 152 9.17 -2.27 8.94
CA GLN A 152 9.48 -1.15 8.07
C GLN A 152 9.07 0.15 8.74
N GLY A 153 9.78 1.22 8.41
CA GLY A 153 9.46 2.57 8.85
C GLY A 153 10.51 3.56 8.42
N TYR A 154 10.53 4.72 9.08
CA TYR A 154 11.47 5.79 8.75
C TYR A 154 12.25 6.25 9.96
N THR A 155 13.53 6.53 9.75
CA THR A 155 14.35 7.18 10.77
C THR A 155 13.93 8.65 10.94
N GLU A 156 14.47 9.30 11.97
CA GLU A 156 14.30 10.75 12.17
C GLU A 156 14.84 11.58 10.98
N THR A 157 15.84 11.07 10.25
CA THR A 157 16.39 11.73 9.05
C THR A 157 15.58 11.46 7.78
N GLY A 158 14.48 10.70 7.87
CA GLY A 158 13.63 10.35 6.73
C GLY A 158 14.12 9.17 5.91
N ASN A 159 15.17 8.44 6.35
CA ASN A 159 15.63 7.25 5.66
C ASN A 159 14.62 6.11 5.83
N SER A 160 14.32 5.40 4.74
CA SER A 160 13.53 4.18 4.78
C SER A 160 14.34 3.05 5.41
N VAL A 161 13.74 2.33 6.35
CA VAL A 161 14.35 1.19 7.04
C VAL A 161 13.48 -0.04 6.81
N LEU A 162 14.11 -1.16 6.48
CA LEU A 162 13.51 -2.49 6.52
C LEU A 162 14.46 -3.43 7.25
N GLN A 163 13.95 -4.12 8.26
CA GLN A 163 14.70 -5.22 8.85
C GLN A 163 13.80 -6.45 9.02
N ALA A 164 14.40 -7.61 8.91
CA ALA A 164 13.71 -8.87 9.13
C ALA A 164 14.52 -9.80 10.03
N TYR A 165 13.80 -10.56 10.85
CA TYR A 165 14.37 -11.43 11.88
C TYR A 165 13.68 -12.78 11.89
N PHE A 166 14.47 -13.84 12.11
CA PHE A 166 13.97 -15.09 12.63
C PHE A 166 14.17 -15.17 14.13
N VAL A 167 13.30 -15.89 14.81
CA VAL A 167 13.56 -16.32 16.18
C VAL A 167 14.27 -17.67 16.20
N ARG A 168 15.17 -17.84 17.17
CA ARG A 168 15.86 -19.11 17.46
C ARG A 168 15.76 -19.40 18.95
N GLY A 169 15.47 -20.65 19.30
CA GLY A 169 15.32 -21.09 20.70
C GLY A 169 13.85 -21.24 21.09
N SER A 170 13.61 -21.52 22.37
CA SER A 170 12.29 -21.59 22.99
C SER A 170 11.93 -20.25 23.66
N ALA A 171 10.69 -20.14 24.16
CA ALA A 171 10.18 -18.97 24.89
C ALA A 171 11.17 -18.38 25.91
N SER A 172 11.86 -19.25 26.65
CA SER A 172 12.77 -18.88 27.74
C SER A 172 14.18 -18.45 27.30
N ASN A 173 14.62 -18.81 26.10
CA ASN A 173 15.98 -18.54 25.61
C ASN A 173 16.00 -18.03 24.15
N ALA A 174 14.92 -17.37 23.75
CA ALA A 174 14.77 -16.86 22.40
C ALA A 174 15.88 -15.86 22.06
N SER A 175 16.41 -15.99 20.85
CA SER A 175 17.36 -15.06 20.26
C SER A 175 16.87 -14.66 18.89
N LEU A 176 17.07 -13.40 18.52
CA LEU A 176 16.67 -12.87 17.22
C LEU A 176 17.87 -12.92 16.28
N GLN A 177 17.75 -13.70 15.21
CA GLN A 177 18.70 -13.72 14.12
C GLN A 177 18.25 -12.73 13.05
N GLN A 178 19.02 -11.67 12.84
CA GLN A 178 18.80 -10.75 11.74
C GLN A 178 19.06 -11.45 10.40
N ILE A 179 18.08 -11.41 9.50
CA ILE A 179 18.17 -11.98 8.16
C ILE A 179 18.16 -10.93 7.05
N ALA A 180 17.66 -9.73 7.33
CA ALA A 180 17.69 -8.59 6.44
C ALA A 180 17.89 -7.31 7.24
N ALA A 181 18.71 -6.40 6.71
CA ALA A 181 19.05 -5.12 7.34
C ALA A 181 19.31 -4.08 6.25
N PHE A 182 18.33 -3.21 6.01
CA PHE A 182 18.41 -2.20 4.97
C PHE A 182 18.01 -0.84 5.52
N GLU A 183 18.79 0.17 5.14
CA GLU A 183 18.51 1.58 5.37
C GLU A 183 18.92 2.35 4.11
N THR A 184 18.05 3.23 3.62
CA THR A 184 18.30 4.00 2.39
C THR A 184 17.60 5.36 2.41
N ASP A 185 18.15 6.32 1.66
CA ASP A 185 17.52 7.62 1.41
C ASP A 185 16.38 7.56 0.37
N GLY A 186 16.29 6.45 -0.37
CA GLY A 186 15.16 6.10 -1.23
C GLY A 186 14.20 5.14 -0.52
N SER A 187 13.73 4.12 -1.22
CA SER A 187 12.67 3.22 -0.73
C SER A 187 13.06 1.75 -0.78
N ILE A 188 12.43 0.96 0.08
CA ILE A 188 12.67 -0.48 0.21
C ILE A 188 11.36 -1.23 0.03
N TYR A 189 11.38 -2.29 -0.78
CA TYR A 189 10.19 -3.07 -1.10
C TYR A 189 10.48 -4.56 -1.01
N VAL A 190 9.53 -5.31 -0.44
CA VAL A 190 9.50 -6.77 -0.53
C VAL A 190 8.58 -7.11 -1.69
N GLN A 191 9.12 -7.72 -2.75
CA GLN A 191 8.32 -8.19 -3.87
C GLN A 191 7.87 -9.61 -3.58
N GLN A 192 6.56 -9.80 -3.36
CA GLN A 192 6.02 -11.16 -3.24
C GLN A 192 5.97 -11.78 -4.64
N VAL A 193 6.24 -13.07 -4.70
CA VAL A 193 6.18 -13.85 -5.94
C VAL A 193 5.26 -15.05 -5.70
N ASP A 194 4.47 -15.40 -6.71
CA ASP A 194 3.54 -16.52 -6.59
C ASP A 194 4.27 -17.81 -6.22
N ARG A 195 3.69 -18.54 -5.26
CA ARG A 195 4.15 -19.86 -4.85
C ARG A 195 3.18 -20.91 -5.37
N TYR A 196 3.72 -21.99 -5.92
CA TYR A 196 2.92 -23.06 -6.55
C TYR A 196 2.19 -23.92 -5.52
N ASP A 197 1.14 -24.64 -5.94
CA ASP A 197 0.33 -25.54 -5.07
C ASP A 197 1.13 -26.53 -4.20
N ALA A 198 2.34 -26.92 -4.64
CA ALA A 198 3.20 -27.80 -3.87
C ALA A 198 3.76 -27.11 -2.61
N TYR A 199 4.01 -25.81 -2.68
CA TYR A 199 4.37 -25.00 -1.53
C TYR A 199 3.16 -24.86 -0.59
N GLU A 200 1.97 -24.50 -1.09
CA GLU A 200 0.76 -24.34 -0.27
C GLU A 200 0.36 -25.61 0.49
N ARG A 201 0.71 -26.78 -0.04
CA ARG A 201 0.50 -28.09 0.60
C ARG A 201 1.68 -28.54 1.48
N SER A 202 2.63 -27.64 1.75
CA SER A 202 3.87 -27.89 2.51
C SER A 202 4.69 -29.07 1.97
N GLN A 203 4.62 -29.33 0.66
CA GLN A 203 5.34 -30.43 -0.02
C GLN A 203 6.68 -30.00 -0.59
N ALA A 204 6.89 -28.69 -0.78
CA ALA A 204 8.13 -28.12 -1.30
C ALA A 204 8.39 -26.73 -0.69
N ALA A 205 9.66 -26.30 -0.73
CA ALA A 205 10.02 -24.92 -0.51
C ALA A 205 9.56 -24.06 -1.71
N GLY A 206 9.16 -22.83 -1.42
CA GLY A 206 8.75 -21.82 -2.38
C GLY A 206 9.93 -20.93 -2.78
N ALA A 207 9.67 -19.98 -3.67
CA ALA A 207 10.61 -18.92 -3.95
C ALA A 207 10.68 -17.93 -2.77
N SER A 208 11.89 -17.46 -2.47
CA SER A 208 12.10 -16.31 -1.60
C SER A 208 11.55 -15.05 -2.25
N TYR A 209 11.07 -14.14 -1.41
CA TYR A 209 10.60 -12.83 -1.85
C TYR A 209 11.80 -11.90 -2.00
N PRO A 210 12.13 -11.44 -3.23
CA PRO A 210 13.24 -10.53 -3.43
C PRO A 210 12.97 -9.18 -2.77
N ILE A 211 14.02 -8.58 -2.21
CA ILE A 211 13.96 -7.26 -1.59
C ILE A 211 14.65 -6.27 -2.51
N TRP A 212 13.92 -5.25 -2.94
CA TRP A 212 14.42 -4.17 -3.77
C TRP A 212 14.73 -2.95 -2.93
N VAL A 213 15.98 -2.50 -2.97
CA VAL A 213 16.46 -1.30 -2.30
C VAL A 213 16.79 -0.25 -3.36
N TYR A 214 16.12 0.89 -3.26
CA TYR A 214 16.36 2.03 -4.11
C TYR A 214 17.11 3.08 -3.31
N SER A 215 18.23 3.57 -3.83
CA SER A 215 19.03 4.61 -3.18
C SER A 215 19.49 5.64 -4.19
N THR A 216 19.85 6.83 -3.73
CA THR A 216 20.49 7.80 -4.61
C THR A 216 21.96 7.43 -4.81
N ASP A 217 22.46 7.52 -6.04
CA ASP A 217 23.89 7.40 -6.30
C ASP A 217 24.61 8.70 -5.92
N VAL A 218 25.21 8.72 -4.74
CA VAL A 218 26.02 9.84 -4.25
C VAL A 218 27.25 10.12 -5.13
N ALA A 219 27.73 9.15 -5.92
CA ALA A 219 28.86 9.34 -6.82
C ALA A 219 28.47 10.02 -8.15
N SER A 220 27.16 10.11 -8.45
CA SER A 220 26.66 10.76 -9.66
C SER A 220 26.36 12.24 -9.44
N ALA A 221 26.82 13.08 -10.37
CA ALA A 221 26.46 14.50 -10.41
C ALA A 221 25.00 14.75 -10.86
N ASN A 222 24.31 13.73 -11.37
CA ASN A 222 23.00 13.89 -12.02
C ASN A 222 21.83 13.33 -11.20
N ASN A 223 21.99 13.12 -9.88
CA ASN A 223 20.98 12.49 -9.01
C ASN A 223 20.51 11.12 -9.57
N ASP A 224 21.45 10.31 -10.09
CA ASP A 224 21.13 8.95 -10.53
C ASP A 224 20.58 8.12 -9.37
N GLN A 225 19.76 7.11 -9.69
CA GLN A 225 19.23 6.18 -8.72
C GLN A 225 19.90 4.81 -8.91
N LEU A 226 20.20 4.13 -7.80
CA LEU A 226 20.62 2.74 -7.77
C LEU A 226 19.44 1.87 -7.37
N GLN A 227 19.12 0.91 -8.22
CA GLN A 227 18.17 -0.16 -7.93
C GLN A 227 18.98 -1.41 -7.60
N THR A 228 18.93 -1.86 -6.35
CA THR A 228 19.68 -3.03 -5.86
C THR A 228 18.71 -4.12 -5.46
N GLN A 229 18.89 -5.32 -6.02
CA GLN A 229 18.09 -6.49 -5.70
C GLN A 229 18.83 -7.39 -4.72
N TYR A 230 18.14 -7.80 -3.66
CA TYR A 230 18.61 -8.75 -2.67
C TYR A 230 17.73 -9.99 -2.70
N ASP A 231 18.35 -11.15 -2.51
CA ASP A 231 17.66 -12.42 -2.43
C ASP A 231 18.19 -13.28 -1.28
N TRP A 232 17.37 -14.21 -0.81
CA TRP A 232 17.71 -15.08 0.31
C TRP A 232 18.84 -16.05 -0.05
N SER A 233 19.88 -16.10 0.78
CA SER A 233 20.91 -17.14 0.70
C SER A 233 20.85 -18.04 1.92
N SER A 234 20.42 -19.28 1.73
CA SER A 234 20.39 -20.29 2.80
C SER A 234 21.79 -20.59 3.36
N ALA A 235 22.82 -20.52 2.52
CA ALA A 235 24.22 -20.72 2.91
C ALA A 235 24.75 -19.56 3.78
N ALA A 236 24.36 -18.32 3.46
CA ALA A 236 24.77 -17.14 4.22
C ALA A 236 23.88 -16.91 5.45
N GLY A 237 22.64 -17.44 5.44
CA GLY A 237 21.65 -17.24 6.48
C GLY A 237 21.08 -15.82 6.54
N HIS A 238 21.25 -15.04 5.47
CA HIS A 238 20.75 -13.67 5.32
C HIS A 238 20.55 -13.33 3.83
N TYR A 239 19.85 -12.22 3.57
CA TYR A 239 19.67 -11.67 2.23
C TYR A 239 20.98 -11.12 1.67
N VAL A 240 21.33 -11.52 0.45
CA VAL A 240 22.55 -11.12 -0.26
C VAL A 240 22.21 -10.38 -1.54
N GLN A 241 23.05 -9.42 -1.92
CA GLN A 241 22.89 -8.69 -3.17
C GLN A 241 23.09 -9.63 -4.36
N ILE A 242 22.12 -9.67 -5.27
CA ILE A 242 22.18 -10.47 -6.50
C ILE A 242 22.32 -9.62 -7.76
N SER A 243 21.80 -8.40 -7.75
CA SER A 243 21.94 -7.47 -8.89
C SER A 243 21.92 -6.01 -8.42
N GLN A 244 22.53 -5.14 -9.23
CA GLN A 244 22.42 -3.70 -9.07
C GLN A 244 22.38 -3.05 -10.45
N LYS A 245 21.40 -2.17 -10.65
CA LYS A 245 21.21 -1.42 -11.88
C LYS A 245 21.21 0.07 -11.56
N ARG A 246 21.90 0.84 -12.39
CA ARG A 246 21.85 2.30 -12.36
C ARG A 246 20.73 2.79 -13.26
N GLU A 247 19.89 3.66 -12.74
CA GLU A 247 18.90 4.41 -13.51
C GLU A 247 19.37 5.86 -13.60
N ALA A 248 19.52 6.36 -14.83
CA ALA A 248 20.02 7.70 -15.08
C ALA A 248 19.03 8.73 -14.54
N GLY A 249 19.52 9.64 -13.70
CA GLY A 249 18.78 10.81 -13.27
C GLY A 249 18.76 11.87 -14.38
N VAL A 250 17.74 12.72 -14.38
CA VAL A 250 17.63 13.81 -15.36
C VAL A 250 18.40 15.02 -14.86
N ARG A 251 19.19 15.62 -15.75
CA ARG A 251 19.87 16.90 -15.53
C ARG A 251 18.84 18.03 -15.60
N LEU A 252 18.21 18.34 -14.47
CA LEU A 252 17.19 19.38 -14.36
C LEU A 252 17.77 20.79 -14.57
N ALA A 253 17.05 21.66 -15.26
CA ALA A 253 17.40 23.07 -15.40
C ALA A 253 17.28 23.77 -14.03
N ALA A 254 18.38 24.33 -13.54
CA ALA A 254 18.60 24.69 -12.13
C ALA A 254 17.57 25.66 -11.49
N ARG A 255 16.81 26.45 -12.24
CA ARG A 255 16.04 27.59 -11.67
C ARG A 255 14.72 27.20 -11.00
N GLU A 256 13.93 26.28 -11.55
CA GLU A 256 12.70 25.83 -10.89
C GLU A 256 12.98 24.85 -9.74
N PHE A 257 14.10 24.13 -9.82
CA PHE A 257 14.54 23.19 -8.78
C PHE A 257 14.93 23.92 -7.49
N GLU A 258 15.58 25.09 -7.57
CA GLU A 258 15.90 25.94 -6.40
C GLU A 258 14.65 26.31 -5.57
N ARG A 259 13.47 26.36 -6.19
CA ARG A 259 12.21 26.71 -5.51
C ARG A 259 11.54 25.54 -4.79
N ILE A 260 11.73 24.32 -5.28
CA ILE A 260 11.28 23.07 -4.64
C ILE A 260 12.33 22.60 -3.61
N GLN A 261 13.59 23.02 -3.76
CA GLN A 261 14.71 22.73 -2.88
C GLN A 261 14.82 23.61 -1.63
N ASP A 262 13.89 24.53 -1.37
CA ASP A 262 13.86 25.19 -0.05
C ASP A 262 13.69 24.17 1.09
N GLY A 263 13.33 22.93 0.73
CA GLY A 263 13.37 21.77 1.60
C GLY A 263 12.20 21.78 2.56
N THR A 264 11.10 22.41 2.16
CA THR A 264 9.85 22.44 2.92
C THR A 264 8.81 21.53 2.28
N VAL A 265 7.95 20.95 3.12
CA VAL A 265 6.88 20.06 2.66
C VAL A 265 5.90 20.84 1.79
N GLU A 266 5.69 22.11 2.13
CA GLU A 266 4.75 23.03 1.51
C GLU A 266 5.12 23.31 0.05
N THR A 267 6.40 23.55 -0.26
CA THR A 267 6.82 23.79 -1.65
C THR A 267 6.74 22.56 -2.52
N PHE A 268 7.10 21.39 -1.98
CA PHE A 268 6.96 20.14 -2.71
C PHE A 268 5.49 19.76 -2.91
N ALA A 269 4.63 19.97 -1.90
CA ALA A 269 3.21 19.71 -2.01
C ALA A 269 2.55 20.65 -3.02
N ALA A 270 2.90 21.94 -3.03
CA ALA A 270 2.45 22.88 -4.05
C ALA A 270 2.94 22.51 -5.46
N PHE A 271 4.10 21.85 -5.58
CA PHE A 271 4.56 21.31 -6.85
C PHE A 271 3.73 20.10 -7.29
N LEU A 272 3.37 19.21 -6.38
CA LEU A 272 2.52 18.05 -6.67
C LEU A 272 1.08 18.43 -6.97
N ASP A 273 0.60 19.55 -6.43
CA ASP A 273 -0.77 20.01 -6.60
C ASP A 273 -1.21 20.02 -8.07
N GLY A 274 -2.35 19.37 -8.34
CA GLY A 274 -2.95 19.22 -9.65
C GLY A 274 -3.01 17.79 -10.19
N LEU A 275 -3.41 17.68 -11.46
CA LEU A 275 -3.69 16.41 -12.14
C LEU A 275 -2.43 15.83 -12.79
N TRP A 276 -2.23 14.53 -12.62
CA TRP A 276 -1.15 13.75 -13.20
C TRP A 276 -1.73 12.54 -13.93
N HIS A 277 -1.15 12.17 -15.06
CA HIS A 277 -1.55 10.99 -15.82
C HIS A 277 -0.38 10.03 -15.95
N LYS A 278 -0.65 8.73 -15.85
CA LYS A 278 0.39 7.71 -15.99
C LYS A 278 0.88 7.64 -17.44
N ALA A 279 2.19 7.69 -17.63
CA ALA A 279 2.83 7.85 -18.95
C ALA A 279 2.96 6.54 -19.74
N ASP A 280 2.90 5.39 -19.07
CA ASP A 280 3.15 4.05 -19.64
C ASP A 280 1.87 3.21 -19.83
N ALA A 281 0.69 3.76 -19.56
CA ALA A 281 -0.54 3.00 -19.56
C ALA A 281 -1.11 2.83 -20.99
N SER A 282 -1.01 1.60 -21.52
CA SER A 282 -1.36 1.28 -22.91
C SER A 282 -2.86 1.06 -23.18
N SER A 283 -3.66 0.84 -22.14
CA SER A 283 -5.10 0.54 -22.24
C SER A 283 -5.94 1.24 -21.16
N ASP A 284 -5.49 1.20 -19.92
CA ASP A 284 -6.17 1.81 -18.78
C ASP A 284 -5.67 3.22 -18.52
N LYS A 285 -6.59 4.14 -18.21
CA LYS A 285 -6.20 5.52 -17.90
C LYS A 285 -6.11 5.70 -16.40
N TYR A 286 -4.88 5.81 -15.90
CA TYR A 286 -4.59 6.14 -14.51
C TYR A 286 -4.32 7.63 -14.37
N TYR A 287 -5.07 8.28 -13.50
CA TYR A 287 -4.87 9.66 -13.11
C TYR A 287 -4.74 9.78 -11.59
N LEU A 288 -3.85 10.67 -11.17
CA LEU A 288 -3.70 11.08 -9.77
C LEU A 288 -3.96 12.56 -9.68
N PHE A 289 -4.82 12.97 -8.74
CA PHE A 289 -5.00 14.38 -8.41
C PHE A 289 -4.54 14.60 -6.98
N PHE A 290 -3.51 15.42 -6.82
CA PHE A 290 -3.10 15.88 -5.50
C PHE A 290 -3.79 17.22 -5.25
N ASP A 291 -4.61 17.28 -4.19
CA ASP A 291 -5.22 18.51 -3.69
C ASP A 291 -4.61 18.81 -2.33
N TYR A 292 -3.61 19.69 -2.31
CA TYR A 292 -2.94 20.00 -1.05
C TYR A 292 -3.82 20.85 -0.14
N ASP A 293 -4.64 21.75 -0.70
CA ASP A 293 -5.49 22.66 0.07
C ASP A 293 -6.61 21.90 0.80
N SER A 294 -7.20 20.89 0.14
CA SER A 294 -8.19 19.98 0.74
C SER A 294 -7.55 18.84 1.53
N SER A 295 -6.21 18.68 1.47
CA SER A 295 -5.48 17.53 2.04
C SER A 295 -6.02 16.20 1.52
N GLU A 296 -6.15 16.08 0.20
CA GLU A 296 -6.69 14.90 -0.48
C GLU A 296 -5.78 14.42 -1.61
N VAL A 297 -5.80 13.10 -1.84
CA VAL A 297 -5.21 12.46 -3.00
C VAL A 297 -6.27 11.58 -3.65
N ILE A 298 -6.61 11.88 -4.89
CA ILE A 298 -7.66 11.18 -5.64
C ILE A 298 -7.00 10.28 -6.68
N PHE A 299 -7.34 9.01 -6.60
CA PHE A 299 -6.91 7.97 -7.53
C PHE A 299 -8.06 7.68 -8.49
N PHE A 300 -7.88 7.99 -9.76
CA PHE A 300 -8.88 7.73 -10.79
C PHE A 300 -8.38 6.73 -11.83
N GLN A 301 -9.08 5.60 -11.96
CA GLN A 301 -8.78 4.55 -12.93
C GLN A 301 -10.03 4.26 -13.74
N SER A 302 -10.00 4.57 -15.04
CA SER A 302 -11.09 4.32 -15.99
C SER A 302 -12.45 4.86 -15.51
N ASP A 303 -13.24 4.09 -14.76
CA ASP A 303 -14.56 4.46 -14.23
C ASP A 303 -14.64 4.42 -12.68
N SER A 304 -13.54 4.10 -11.99
CA SER A 304 -13.47 4.06 -10.52
C SER A 304 -12.66 5.22 -9.95
N GLU A 305 -13.13 5.77 -8.83
CA GLU A 305 -12.48 6.82 -8.06
C GLU A 305 -12.27 6.36 -6.61
N GLU A 306 -11.07 6.54 -6.08
CA GLU A 306 -10.75 6.37 -4.67
C GLU A 306 -10.18 7.67 -4.11
N VAL A 307 -10.81 8.19 -3.05
CA VAL A 307 -10.37 9.41 -2.37
C VAL A 307 -9.65 9.05 -1.08
N TYR A 308 -8.45 9.59 -0.91
CA TYR A 308 -7.64 9.41 0.29
C TYR A 308 -7.37 10.75 0.95
N THR A 309 -7.53 10.82 2.27
CA THR A 309 -7.09 11.96 3.08
C THR A 309 -5.58 11.91 3.28
N TRP A 310 -4.89 13.00 2.96
CA TRP A 310 -3.46 13.22 3.21
C TRP A 310 -3.24 13.50 4.70
N LEU A 311 -2.60 12.57 5.41
CA LEU A 311 -2.37 12.69 6.86
C LEU A 311 -1.04 13.36 7.20
N SER A 312 0.01 13.00 6.47
CA SER A 312 1.34 13.53 6.71
C SER A 312 2.23 13.37 5.49
N SER A 313 3.25 14.22 5.43
CA SER A 313 4.26 14.22 4.38
C SER A 313 5.65 14.37 4.99
N ASN A 314 6.61 13.62 4.46
CA ASN A 314 8.02 13.74 4.81
C ASN A 314 8.84 13.92 3.54
N LEU A 315 9.76 14.87 3.55
CA LEU A 315 10.65 15.09 2.42
C LEU A 315 11.71 14.00 2.31
N ARG A 316 12.14 13.79 1.08
CA ARG A 316 13.27 12.93 0.72
C ARG A 316 14.24 13.71 -0.15
N ARG A 317 15.42 13.14 -0.35
CA ARG A 317 16.49 13.77 -1.12
C ARG A 317 16.07 14.20 -2.54
N ASN A 318 15.19 13.42 -3.18
CA ASN A 318 14.70 13.66 -4.54
C ASN A 318 13.18 13.56 -4.64
N GLY A 319 12.43 13.76 -3.55
CA GLY A 319 11.03 13.40 -3.53
C GLY A 319 10.31 13.76 -2.25
N MET A 320 9.10 13.25 -2.14
CA MET A 320 8.29 13.35 -0.93
C MET A 320 7.51 12.07 -0.73
N TYR A 321 7.35 11.71 0.52
CA TYR A 321 6.56 10.58 0.94
C TYR A 321 5.27 11.05 1.60
N LEU A 322 4.16 10.42 1.25
CA LEU A 322 2.83 10.73 1.74
C LEU A 322 2.27 9.54 2.51
N THR A 323 1.68 9.81 3.67
CA THR A 323 0.82 8.84 4.34
C THR A 323 -0.62 9.29 4.15
N THR A 324 -1.44 8.40 3.60
CA THR A 324 -2.84 8.69 3.28
C THR A 324 -3.76 7.60 3.84
N ILE A 325 -5.02 7.93 4.07
CA ILE A 325 -6.07 6.99 4.51
C ILE A 325 -7.29 7.12 3.62
N ASN A 326 -7.86 5.99 3.20
CA ASN A 326 -9.03 5.97 2.34
C ASN A 326 -10.25 6.56 3.07
N GLN A 327 -11.05 7.39 2.41
CA GLN A 327 -12.25 7.99 2.99
C GLN A 327 -13.46 7.03 3.01
N GLY A 328 -13.53 6.08 2.08
CA GLY A 328 -14.64 5.12 1.97
C GLY A 328 -14.42 3.80 2.72
N VAL A 329 -13.16 3.44 2.99
CA VAL A 329 -12.79 2.20 3.69
C VAL A 329 -11.96 2.54 4.93
N GLU A 330 -12.58 2.39 6.10
CA GLU A 330 -11.91 2.58 7.38
C GLU A 330 -10.73 1.61 7.51
N ASN A 331 -9.58 2.12 8.00
CA ASN A 331 -8.31 1.39 8.19
C ASN A 331 -7.54 1.01 6.92
N LEU A 332 -7.98 1.41 5.72
CA LEU A 332 -7.16 1.28 4.52
C LEU A 332 -6.19 2.46 4.43
N GLN A 333 -4.97 2.26 4.93
CA GLN A 333 -3.89 3.23 4.76
C GLN A 333 -3.11 2.93 3.48
N ARG A 334 -2.79 3.99 2.74
CA ARG A 334 -1.99 3.93 1.52
C ARG A 334 -0.84 4.91 1.65
N ARG A 335 0.35 4.41 1.39
CA ARG A 335 1.60 5.18 1.44
C ARG A 335 2.02 5.45 0.01
N VAL A 336 2.29 6.71 -0.29
CA VAL A 336 2.66 7.15 -1.64
C VAL A 336 4.09 7.66 -1.59
N ASP A 337 5.00 6.96 -2.24
CA ASP A 337 6.34 7.45 -2.47
C ASP A 337 6.39 8.17 -3.82
N VAL A 338 6.73 9.46 -3.77
CA VAL A 338 6.82 10.33 -4.93
C VAL A 338 8.26 10.71 -5.16
N SER A 339 8.86 10.18 -6.22
CA SER A 339 10.20 10.54 -6.67
C SER A 339 10.14 11.52 -7.83
N LEU A 340 10.79 12.67 -7.71
CA LEU A 340 10.88 13.66 -8.77
C LEU A 340 11.78 13.13 -9.91
N ARG A 341 11.28 13.13 -11.15
CA ARG A 341 12.07 12.78 -12.36
C ARG A 341 12.36 14.02 -13.21
N SER A 342 11.38 14.89 -13.40
CA SER A 342 11.49 16.19 -14.07
C SER A 342 10.47 17.20 -13.50
N LEU A 343 10.43 18.43 -14.04
CA LEU A 343 9.44 19.45 -13.64
C LEU A 343 7.98 19.09 -13.93
N ASP A 344 7.78 18.11 -14.80
CA ASP A 344 6.46 17.66 -15.22
C ASP A 344 6.33 16.15 -15.10
N THR A 345 7.34 15.45 -14.57
CA THR A 345 7.33 13.99 -14.44
C THR A 345 7.74 13.58 -13.04
N VAL A 346 6.92 12.74 -12.42
CA VAL A 346 7.24 12.09 -11.15
C VAL A 346 7.13 10.59 -11.34
N TYR A 347 7.88 9.83 -10.56
CA TYR A 347 7.69 8.40 -10.43
C TYR A 347 6.93 8.15 -9.12
N ILE A 348 5.78 7.52 -9.24
CA ILE A 348 4.92 7.16 -8.11
C ILE A 348 5.12 5.69 -7.82
N ARG A 349 5.24 5.36 -6.53
CA ARG A 349 5.14 4.00 -6.05
C ARG A 349 4.26 3.96 -4.82
N LEU A 350 3.25 3.09 -4.85
CA LEU A 350 2.36 2.87 -3.74
C LEU A 350 2.84 1.73 -2.86
N GLN A 351 2.56 1.90 -1.58
CA GLN A 351 2.63 0.83 -0.60
C GLN A 351 1.35 0.90 0.23
N ASP A 352 0.48 -0.07 0.00
CA ASP A 352 -0.70 -0.23 0.85
C ASP A 352 -0.27 -0.79 2.20
N ASP A 353 -0.92 -0.35 3.28
CA ASP A 353 -0.60 -0.81 4.63
C ASP A 353 -1.08 -2.26 4.79
N LEU A 354 -0.10 -3.16 4.73
CA LEU A 354 -0.26 -4.60 4.70
C LEU A 354 -0.55 -5.19 6.09
N ARG A 355 -1.71 -4.86 6.69
CA ARG A 355 -2.38 -5.88 7.54
C ARG A 355 -2.91 -7.05 6.69
N MET A 356 -2.89 -6.92 5.36
CA MET A 356 -3.13 -7.96 4.38
C MET A 356 -2.00 -7.99 3.34
N LEU A 357 -1.51 -9.17 2.98
CA LEU A 357 -0.50 -9.36 1.93
C LEU A 357 -1.06 -8.89 0.57
N ILE A 358 -0.39 -7.96 -0.11
CA ILE A 358 -0.66 -7.56 -1.49
C ILE A 358 0.62 -7.85 -2.25
N GLY A 359 0.53 -8.85 -3.12
CA GLY A 359 1.67 -9.50 -3.77
C GLY A 359 2.03 -8.98 -5.16
N GLU A 360 1.41 -7.90 -5.62
CA GLU A 360 1.72 -7.30 -6.92
C GLU A 360 2.21 -5.86 -6.73
N ASN A 361 3.14 -5.42 -7.58
CA ASN A 361 3.39 -3.98 -7.74
C ASN A 361 2.04 -3.33 -7.99
N SER A 362 1.75 -2.24 -7.27
CA SER A 362 0.45 -1.60 -7.44
C SER A 362 0.28 -1.23 -8.92
N SER A 363 -0.90 -1.41 -9.49
CA SER A 363 -1.19 -0.97 -10.86
C SER A 363 -0.94 0.54 -11.05
N TRP A 364 -0.89 1.28 -9.94
CA TRP A 364 -0.55 2.68 -9.85
C TRP A 364 0.95 2.98 -9.89
N ASP A 365 1.83 1.99 -9.73
CA ASP A 365 3.28 2.21 -9.77
C ASP A 365 3.72 2.56 -11.18
N GLY A 366 4.49 3.63 -11.34
CA GLY A 366 5.03 4.03 -12.64
C GLY A 366 5.37 5.50 -12.77
N GLU A 367 5.67 5.92 -13.99
CA GLU A 367 5.91 7.33 -14.32
C GLU A 367 4.60 8.07 -14.58
N TYR A 368 4.47 9.26 -13.99
CA TYR A 368 3.33 10.14 -14.11
C TYR A 368 3.76 11.49 -14.65
N LYS A 369 2.97 12.04 -15.56
CA LYS A 369 3.19 13.34 -16.16
C LYS A 369 2.11 14.34 -15.75
N LYS A 370 2.54 15.53 -15.34
CA LYS A 370 1.64 16.62 -14.92
C LYS A 370 0.80 17.05 -16.11
N VAL A 371 -0.51 17.01 -15.95
CA VAL A 371 -1.46 17.50 -16.94
C VAL A 371 -1.44 19.02 -16.86
N SER A 372 -0.62 19.62 -17.71
CA SER A 372 -0.64 21.06 -17.90
C SER A 372 -1.94 21.43 -18.61
N ALA A 373 -2.74 22.32 -18.02
CA ALA A 373 -3.92 22.85 -18.68
C ALA A 373 -3.49 23.50 -20.00
N GLY A 374 -3.74 22.83 -21.12
CA GLY A 374 -3.60 23.45 -22.43
C GLY A 374 -4.55 24.65 -22.57
N PRO A 375 -4.38 25.49 -23.60
CA PRO A 375 -5.22 26.68 -23.84
C PRO A 375 -6.74 26.40 -23.81
N ALA A 376 -7.15 25.16 -24.09
CA ALA A 376 -8.53 24.71 -24.07
C ALA A 376 -9.19 24.76 -22.67
N LEU A 377 -8.46 24.44 -21.59
CA LEU A 377 -8.98 24.50 -20.21
C LEU A 377 -8.99 25.93 -19.65
N ALA A 378 -8.06 26.78 -20.10
CA ALA A 378 -8.07 28.21 -19.76
C ALA A 378 -9.33 28.95 -20.26
N SER A 379 -9.94 28.48 -21.36
CA SER A 379 -11.22 29.01 -21.85
C SER A 379 -12.45 28.62 -21.01
N VAL A 380 -12.34 27.62 -20.11
CA VAL A 380 -13.45 27.19 -19.26
C VAL A 380 -13.62 28.13 -18.07
N LYS A 381 -12.52 28.66 -17.50
CA LYS A 381 -12.60 29.70 -16.45
C LYS A 381 -13.30 30.98 -16.93
N SER A 382 -13.22 31.32 -18.23
CA SER A 382 -13.95 32.47 -18.77
C SER A 382 -15.43 32.19 -19.05
N ARG A 383 -15.85 30.93 -19.09
CA ARG A 383 -17.25 30.53 -19.33
C ARG A 383 -18.02 30.18 -18.06
N ALA A 384 -17.34 29.93 -16.93
CA ALA A 384 -18.00 29.65 -15.66
C ALA A 384 -18.97 30.77 -15.24
N THR A 385 -18.60 32.02 -15.50
CA THR A 385 -19.46 33.20 -15.24
C THR A 385 -20.68 33.23 -16.16
N ASP A 386 -20.51 32.81 -17.42
CA ASP A 386 -21.60 32.73 -18.40
C ASP A 386 -22.62 31.65 -18.00
N PHE A 387 -22.16 30.47 -17.56
CA PHE A 387 -23.05 29.38 -17.15
C PHE A 387 -23.87 29.71 -15.90
N ILE A 388 -23.30 30.37 -14.90
CA ILE A 388 -24.07 30.82 -13.72
C ILE A 388 -25.09 31.89 -14.11
N SER A 389 -24.72 32.80 -15.02
CA SER A 389 -25.67 33.81 -15.51
C SER A 389 -26.84 33.17 -16.28
N GLU A 390 -26.58 32.12 -17.06
CA GLU A 390 -27.61 31.39 -17.79
C GLU A 390 -28.49 30.54 -16.87
N LEU A 391 -27.92 29.90 -15.85
CA LEU A 391 -28.65 29.13 -14.83
C LEU A 391 -29.59 30.01 -13.99
N THR A 392 -29.16 31.22 -13.65
CA THR A 392 -29.93 32.17 -12.82
C THR A 392 -30.85 33.08 -13.62
N ALA A 393 -30.71 33.14 -14.95
CA ALA A 393 -31.59 33.92 -15.82
C ALA A 393 -33.01 33.35 -15.94
N GLN A 394 -33.19 32.04 -15.72
CA GLN A 394 -34.52 31.42 -15.72
C GLN A 394 -35.08 31.29 -14.30
N GLU A 395 -36.31 31.78 -14.09
CA GLU A 395 -37.00 31.70 -12.80
C GLU A 395 -37.36 30.27 -12.37
N THR A 396 -37.45 29.33 -13.33
CA THR A 396 -37.82 27.92 -13.11
C THR A 396 -37.26 27.03 -14.21
N TRP A 397 -36.61 25.93 -13.81
CA TRP A 397 -36.16 24.86 -14.70
C TRP A 397 -37.05 23.64 -14.53
N THR A 398 -37.40 22.94 -15.60
CA THR A 398 -38.22 21.71 -15.51
C THR A 398 -37.43 20.53 -16.06
N SER A 399 -37.28 19.47 -15.26
CA SER A 399 -36.68 18.20 -15.71
C SER A 399 -37.67 17.39 -16.56
N ALA A 400 -37.13 16.42 -17.29
CA ALA A 400 -37.89 15.52 -18.16
C ALA A 400 -38.97 14.69 -17.43
N ASP A 401 -38.85 14.55 -16.11
CA ASP A 401 -39.83 13.91 -15.22
C ASP A 401 -40.91 14.87 -14.69
N GLY A 402 -40.87 16.15 -15.07
CA GLY A 402 -41.81 17.18 -14.62
C GLY A 402 -41.41 17.87 -13.32
N THR A 403 -40.26 17.54 -12.74
CA THR A 403 -39.75 18.19 -11.51
C THR A 403 -39.28 19.61 -11.81
N VAL A 404 -39.76 20.59 -11.04
CA VAL A 404 -39.42 22.01 -11.22
C VAL A 404 -38.37 22.46 -10.20
N PHE A 405 -37.25 23.00 -10.68
CA PHE A 405 -36.16 23.55 -9.88
C PHE A 405 -36.17 25.08 -9.92
N LYS A 406 -35.88 25.71 -8.79
CA LYS A 406 -35.55 27.13 -8.69
C LYS A 406 -34.18 27.27 -8.08
N PHE A 407 -33.26 27.88 -8.82
CA PHE A 407 -31.94 28.22 -8.28
C PHE A 407 -32.04 29.57 -7.60
N ALA A 408 -32.04 29.59 -6.27
CA ALA A 408 -31.82 30.81 -5.51
C ALA A 408 -30.30 31.07 -5.51
N SER A 409 -29.88 32.29 -5.83
CA SER A 409 -28.49 32.71 -5.79
C SER A 409 -27.84 32.30 -4.46
N GLY A 410 -26.87 31.38 -4.52
CA GLY A 410 -26.01 31.08 -3.36
C GLY A 410 -25.18 32.32 -3.05
N ALA A 411 -25.18 32.73 -1.78
CA ALA A 411 -24.30 33.77 -1.25
C ALA A 411 -22.85 33.31 -1.21
#